data_AF-A0A150PR34-F1
#
_entry.id   AF-A0A150PR34-F1
#
_cell.length_a   1.000
_cell.length_b   1.000
_cell.length_c   1.000
_cell.angle_alpha   90.00
_cell.angle_beta   90.00
_cell.angle_gamma   90.00
#
_symmetry.space_group_name_H-M   'P 1'
#
loop_
_entity.id
_entity.type
_entity.pdbx_description
1 polymer ?
#
loop_
_entity_poly.entity_id
_entity_poly.type
_entity_poly.pdbx_seq_one_letter_code
_entity_poly.pdbx_strand_id
1 'polypeptide(L)'
;MREHLEAEPSCVDTLTSLGAVLSDAGRHLEALMALRQAEGLGSSDANTYHNLAVAMMNTSERDKARGYFEKAARLRAGAGTLQAYFDPHGH
;
A
#
# COMPACT_ATOMS: atom_id res chain seq x y z
N MET A 1 -0.24 -8.69 23.96
CA MET A 1 -1.36 -9.34 23.25
C MET A 1 -1.34 -8.86 21.81
N ARG A 2 -0.88 -9.69 20.88
CA ARG A 2 -1.01 -9.46 19.44
C ARG A 2 -1.36 -10.82 18.85
N GLU A 3 -2.66 -11.03 18.78
CA GLU A 3 -3.32 -12.20 18.24
C GLU A 3 -2.76 -12.56 16.86
N HIS A 4 -2.35 -13.80 16.76
CA HIS A 4 -1.82 -14.45 15.58
C HIS A 4 -2.94 -14.59 14.55
N LEU A 5 -3.02 -13.66 13.59
CA LEU A 5 -3.84 -13.88 12.41
C LEU A 5 -3.01 -14.67 11.40
N GLU A 6 -2.99 -15.99 11.59
CA GLU A 6 -2.59 -16.98 10.59
C GLU A 6 -3.66 -17.05 9.48
N ALA A 7 -3.98 -15.90 8.89
CA ALA A 7 -4.69 -15.88 7.62
C ALA A 7 -3.63 -16.11 6.55
N GLU A 8 -3.69 -17.25 5.88
CA GLU A 8 -2.91 -17.54 4.67
C GLU A 8 -2.86 -16.28 3.81
N PRO A 9 -1.67 -15.66 3.64
CA PRO A 9 -1.57 -14.38 2.96
C PRO A 9 -2.00 -14.60 1.51
N SER A 10 -3.18 -14.07 1.19
CA SER A 10 -3.69 -14.06 -0.17
C SER A 10 -2.68 -13.32 -1.05
N CYS A 11 -2.56 -13.72 -2.32
CA CYS A 11 -1.58 -13.11 -3.24
C CYS A 11 -1.66 -11.56 -3.23
N VAL A 12 -2.87 -11.01 -3.08
CA VAL A 12 -3.14 -9.57 -2.91
C VAL A 12 -2.51 -8.98 -1.64
N ASP A 13 -2.62 -9.67 -0.51
CA ASP A 13 -2.09 -9.23 0.79
C ASP A 13 -0.56 -9.20 0.76
N THR A 14 0.05 -10.27 0.20
CA THR A 14 1.50 -10.35 -0.03
C THR A 14 2.00 -9.23 -0.93
N LEU A 15 1.30 -8.93 -2.04
CA LEU A 15 1.66 -7.83 -2.94
C LEU A 15 1.53 -6.46 -2.25
N THR A 16 0.54 -6.32 -1.36
CA THR A 16 0.32 -5.08 -0.59
C THR A 16 1.44 -4.84 0.39
N SER A 17 1.81 -5.87 1.15
CA SER A 17 2.92 -5.84 2.11
C SER A 17 4.26 -5.69 1.40
N LEU A 18 4.46 -6.32 0.23
CA LEU A 18 5.63 -6.11 -0.61
C LEU A 18 5.73 -4.65 -1.09
N GLY A 19 4.62 -4.06 -1.52
CA GLY A 19 4.57 -2.65 -1.89
C GLY A 19 4.89 -1.69 -0.75
N ALA A 20 4.50 -2.03 0.48
CA ALA A 20 4.87 -1.29 1.69
C ALA A 20 6.38 -1.32 1.91
N VAL A 21 6.98 -2.52 1.90
CA VAL A 21 8.43 -2.72 2.10
C VAL A 21 9.24 -2.06 0.98
N LEU A 22 8.80 -2.15 -0.27
CA LEU A 22 9.46 -1.49 -1.40
C LEU A 22 9.38 0.04 -1.29
N SER A 23 8.26 0.59 -0.79
CA SER A 23 8.13 2.02 -0.55
C SER A 23 9.06 2.51 0.54
N ASP A 24 9.17 1.76 1.64
CA ASP A 24 10.09 2.05 2.75
C ASP A 24 11.56 1.98 2.30
N ALA A 25 11.89 1.02 1.43
CA ALA A 25 13.20 0.90 0.82
C ALA A 25 13.53 1.99 -0.24
N GLY A 26 12.66 2.99 -0.44
CA GLY A 26 12.83 4.04 -1.45
C GLY A 26 12.59 3.59 -2.91
N ARG A 27 12.16 2.34 -3.11
CA ARG A 27 11.92 1.74 -4.44
C ARG A 27 10.48 1.98 -4.89
N HIS A 28 10.09 3.25 -4.96
CA HIS A 28 8.71 3.67 -5.18
C HIS A 28 8.10 3.21 -6.52
N LEU A 29 8.92 3.11 -7.59
CA LEU A 29 8.46 2.61 -8.89
C LEU A 29 8.08 1.12 -8.83
N GLU A 30 8.85 0.32 -8.11
CA GLU A 30 8.60 -1.11 -7.97
C GLU A 30 7.44 -1.38 -7.00
N ALA A 31 7.33 -0.57 -5.95
CA ALA A 31 6.16 -0.55 -5.08
C ALA A 31 4.89 -0.31 -5.89
N LEU A 32 4.89 0.68 -6.80
CA LEU A 32 3.78 0.96 -7.69
C LEU A 32 3.38 -0.23 -8.56
N MET A 33 4.36 -0.97 -9.11
CA MET A 33 4.08 -2.15 -9.92
C MET A 33 3.42 -3.26 -9.09
N ALA A 34 3.99 -3.59 -7.93
CA ALA A 34 3.44 -4.62 -7.04
C ALA A 34 2.02 -4.28 -6.57
N LEU A 35 1.78 -3.02 -6.22
CA LEU A 35 0.47 -2.59 -5.74
C LEU A 35 -0.57 -2.43 -6.86
N ARG A 36 -0.16 -2.05 -8.08
CA ARG A 36 -1.06 -2.10 -9.25
C ARG A 36 -1.46 -3.53 -9.59
N GLN A 37 -0.56 -4.48 -9.40
CA GLN A 37 -0.90 -5.89 -9.56
C GLN A 37 -1.93 -6.33 -8.51
N ALA A 38 -1.77 -5.89 -7.25
CA ALA A 38 -2.79 -6.11 -6.21
C ALA A 38 -4.15 -5.47 -6.59
N GLU A 39 -4.15 -4.23 -7.10
CA GLU A 39 -5.36 -3.56 -7.60
C GLU A 39 -6.02 -4.36 -8.74
N GLY A 40 -5.23 -4.81 -9.73
CA GLY A 40 -5.71 -5.59 -10.87
C GLY A 40 -6.27 -6.97 -10.49
N LEU A 41 -5.80 -7.54 -9.37
CA LEU A 41 -6.34 -8.77 -8.78
C LEU A 41 -7.63 -8.53 -7.96
N GLY A 42 -8.10 -7.28 -7.87
CA GLY A 42 -9.34 -6.92 -7.17
C GLY A 42 -9.13 -6.53 -5.70
N SER A 43 -7.95 -6.03 -5.33
CA SER A 43 -7.73 -5.56 -3.96
C SER A 43 -8.76 -4.50 -3.56
N SER A 44 -9.39 -4.73 -2.42
CA SER A 44 -10.34 -3.81 -1.77
C SER A 44 -9.79 -3.32 -0.41
N ASP A 45 -8.51 -3.56 -0.15
CA ASP A 45 -7.85 -3.21 1.09
C ASP A 45 -7.43 -1.75 1.09
N ALA A 46 -7.78 -1.03 2.16
CA ALA A 46 -7.35 0.36 2.32
C ALA A 46 -5.83 0.53 2.25
N ASN A 47 -5.07 -0.43 2.77
CA ASN A 47 -3.61 -0.40 2.80
C ASN A 47 -3.00 -0.44 1.39
N THR A 48 -3.60 -1.17 0.45
CA THR A 48 -3.14 -1.20 -0.95
C THR A 48 -3.22 0.18 -1.59
N TYR A 49 -4.37 0.85 -1.44
CA TYR A 49 -4.58 2.19 -1.99
C TYR A 49 -3.77 3.25 -1.24
N HIS A 50 -3.57 3.08 0.07
CA HIS A 50 -2.71 3.95 0.86
C HIS A 50 -1.25 3.84 0.41
N ASN A 51 -0.73 2.63 0.26
CA ASN A 51 0.64 2.40 -0.19
C ASN A 51 0.83 2.87 -1.64
N LEU A 52 -0.18 2.73 -2.50
CA LEU A 52 -0.17 3.29 -3.85
C LEU A 52 -0.03 4.81 -3.80
N ALA A 53 -0.82 5.45 -2.93
CA ALA A 53 -0.76 6.89 -2.77
C ALA A 53 0.60 7.35 -2.23
N VAL A 54 1.17 6.66 -1.25
CA VAL A 54 2.53 6.94 -0.72
C VAL A 54 3.60 6.74 -1.80
N ALA A 55 3.53 5.66 -2.58
CA ALA A 55 4.46 5.43 -3.67
C ALA A 55 4.31 6.50 -4.77
N MET A 56 3.08 6.91 -5.12
CA MET A 56 2.82 8.01 -6.07
C MET A 56 3.26 9.37 -5.55
N MET A 57 3.17 9.61 -4.24
CA MET A 57 3.65 10.83 -3.58
C MET A 57 5.17 11.02 -3.72
N ASN A 58 5.90 9.90 -3.67
CA ASN A 58 7.35 9.88 -3.82
C ASN A 58 7.82 9.72 -5.27
N THR A 59 6.90 9.57 -6.23
CA THR A 59 7.18 9.66 -7.67
C THR A 59 6.62 10.94 -8.28
N SER A 60 6.72 11.10 -9.60
CA SER A 60 6.23 12.27 -10.33
C SER A 60 4.69 12.33 -10.45
N GLU A 61 3.95 11.41 -9.84
CA GLU A 61 2.49 11.27 -9.97
C GLU A 61 1.70 11.77 -8.74
N ARG A 62 2.24 12.74 -8.00
CA ARG A 62 1.63 13.27 -6.76
C ARG A 62 0.17 13.72 -6.91
N ASP A 63 -0.19 14.27 -8.06
CA ASP A 63 -1.55 14.76 -8.33
C ASP A 63 -2.58 13.61 -8.23
N LYS A 64 -2.20 12.43 -8.72
CA LYS A 64 -3.05 11.23 -8.68
C LYS A 64 -3.11 10.61 -7.28
N ALA A 65 -2.06 10.76 -6.47
CA ALA A 65 -1.98 10.18 -5.14
C ALA A 65 -3.14 10.59 -4.23
N ARG A 66 -3.63 11.84 -4.34
CA ARG A 66 -4.74 12.35 -3.53
C ARG A 66 -6.01 11.51 -3.69
N GLY A 67 -6.38 11.18 -4.94
CA GLY A 67 -7.56 10.35 -5.20
C GLY A 67 -7.43 8.94 -4.62
N TYR A 68 -6.20 8.41 -4.58
CA TYR A 68 -5.90 7.11 -3.96
C TYR A 68 -6.01 7.16 -2.42
N PHE A 69 -5.55 8.23 -1.78
CA PHE A 69 -5.76 8.42 -0.33
C PHE A 69 -7.25 8.52 0.03
N GLU A 70 -8.03 9.26 -0.75
CA GLU A 70 -9.48 9.37 -0.53
C GLU A 70 -10.18 8.01 -0.71
N LYS A 71 -9.75 7.22 -1.71
CA LYS A 71 -10.26 5.86 -1.91
C LYS A 71 -9.88 4.94 -0.75
N ALA A 72 -8.63 4.99 -0.29
CA ALA A 72 -8.16 4.24 0.87
C ALA A 72 -8.97 4.56 2.13
N ALA A 73 -9.26 5.85 2.38
CA ALA A 73 -10.04 6.30 3.53
C ALA A 73 -11.50 5.82 3.51
N ARG A 74 -12.05 5.47 2.34
CA ARG A 74 -13.39 4.90 2.19
C ARG A 74 -13.42 3.37 2.33
N LEU A 75 -12.26 2.72 2.33
CA LEU A 75 -12.13 1.27 2.39
C LEU A 75 -11.71 0.82 3.79
N ARG A 76 -11.82 -0.49 4.04
CA ARG A 76 -11.39 -1.09 5.30
C ARG A 76 -9.97 -1.65 5.14
N ALA A 77 -9.10 -1.36 6.10
CA ALA A 77 -7.78 -1.97 6.16
C ALA A 77 -7.92 -3.45 6.57
N GLY A 78 -7.34 -4.35 5.77
CA GLY A 78 -7.19 -5.75 6.12
C GLY A 78 -6.20 -5.91 7.27
N ALA A 79 -6.48 -6.83 8.20
CA ALA A 79 -5.63 -7.06 9.37
C ALA A 79 -4.28 -7.73 9.04
N GLY A 80 -4.13 -8.32 7.85
CA GLY A 80 -2.88 -8.95 7.37
C GLY A 80 -1.97 -8.03 6.55
N THR A 81 -2.51 -6.91 6.03
CA THR A 81 -1.75 -6.02 5.15
C THR A 81 -0.97 -4.97 5.92
N LEU A 82 0.24 -4.66 5.46
CA LEU A 82 1.06 -3.59 6.01
C LEU A 82 0.80 -2.26 5.31
N GLN A 83 0.75 -1.18 6.10
CA GLN A 83 0.82 0.18 5.59
C GLN A 83 2.28 0.62 5.51
N ALA A 84 2.68 1.22 4.40
CA ALA A 84 3.99 1.84 4.23
C ALA A 84 4.16 2.91 5.32
N TYR A 85 5.32 2.91 5.97
CA TYR A 85 5.69 4.02 6.83
C TYR A 85 5.89 5.25 5.94
N PHE A 86 4.97 6.20 6.04
CA PHE A 86 5.15 7.52 5.47
C PHE A 86 5.74 8.39 6.58
N ASP A 87 7.01 8.78 6.44
CA ASP A 87 7.61 9.78 7.32
C ASP A 87 7.34 11.17 6.73
N PRO A 88 6.34 11.93 7.24
CA PRO A 88 6.08 13.29 6.77
C PRO A 88 7.18 14.28 7.17
N HIS A 89 8.22 13.85 7.91
CA HIS A 89 9.30 14.69 8.46
C HIS A 89 10.69 14.36 7.89
N GLY A 90 10.79 13.54 6.83
CA GLY A 90 12.04 13.27 6.14
C GLY A 90 12.53 14.51 5.39
N HIS A 91 13.38 15.29 6.06
CA HIS A 91 14.08 16.47 5.52
C HIS A 91 15.54 16.13 5.22
#